data_AF-A0A8C2XD94-F1
#
_entry.id   AF-A0A8C2XD94-F1
#
_cell.length_a   1.000
_cell.length_b   1.000
_cell.length_c   1.000
_cell.angle_alpha   90.00
_cell.angle_beta   90.00
_cell.angle_gamma   90.00
#
_symmetry.space_group_name_H-M   'P 1'
#
loop_
_entity.id
_entity.type
_entity.pdbx_description
1 polymer ?
#
loop_
_entity_poly.entity_id
_entity_poly.type
_entity_poly.pdbx_seq_one_letter_code
_entity_poly.pdbx_strand_id
1 'polypeptide(L)'
;MDKLEDMSSVYDFDPITGNIPATKVEVTVSCRDLLDKDTFSKSDPLCVLYTQGVETKQWREFGRTEVIDNTLNPDFVRKYILDYFFEEKQNLRFDFYDVDSKSPDLSKHDFLGQMFCTLGEIVGSPASRLEKPLGGIQGKKCGTVVLSAEELSNCRDSATMQFCANKLDKKDFFGKSDPFMVFYRSNEDGTFTICHKTEVVKNTLNPVWQPFPIPVRALCNGDFDRTIKVEVYDWDRDGSHDFIGDFTTSYRELARGQSQFNVYEVINTKKKMKKKKYANSGTVTLLSFSVESEFTFLDYIKGGTQINFTVAIDFTASNGNPSQSTSLHYMNPYQLNAYAMALKAVGEIIQDYDSDKMFPALGFGAKLPPEGRVSHEFPLNGNLENPYCNGIEGILEAYHQSLKTVQLYGPTNFAPVVNHVARYAAAVQDGSQYFVLLIITDGVISDMAQTKEAIVNGAKLPMSIIIVGVGQAEFDAMVELDGDDIRISSRGKLAERDIVQFVPFRDYMDRTGNHVLSMARLAKDVLAEIPDQFISYMKSRGIKPNPAPPPYTPPGHTHHTQI
;
A
#
# COMPACT_ATOMS: atom_id res chain seq x y z
N MET A 1 -34.95 -8.01 45.40
CA MET A 1 -36.08 -8.70 44.76
C MET A 1 -36.40 -7.90 43.51
N ASP A 2 -35.56 -7.98 42.47
CA ASP A 2 -35.50 -9.07 41.46
C ASP A 2 -36.34 -8.60 40.25
N LYS A 3 -35.84 -8.43 39.03
CA LYS A 3 -34.87 -9.19 38.25
C LYS A 3 -34.23 -8.34 37.13
N LEU A 4 -32.98 -8.68 36.81
CA LEU A 4 -32.32 -8.46 35.53
C LEU A 4 -33.12 -9.07 34.36
N GLU A 5 -33.21 -8.37 33.24
CA GLU A 5 -33.27 -9.00 31.91
C GLU A 5 -32.12 -8.48 31.06
N ASP A 6 -31.21 -9.41 30.82
CA ASP A 6 -30.14 -9.44 29.85
C ASP A 6 -30.72 -9.83 28.49
N MET A 7 -30.42 -9.08 27.43
CA MET A 7 -30.33 -9.59 26.06
C MET A 7 -29.59 -8.56 25.20
N SER A 8 -28.27 -8.65 25.25
CA SER A 8 -27.40 -8.12 24.20
C SER A 8 -27.58 -8.98 22.94
N SER A 9 -28.31 -8.45 21.96
CA SER A 9 -28.31 -8.99 20.61
C SER A 9 -26.92 -8.78 20.01
N VAL A 10 -26.23 -9.88 19.73
CA VAL A 10 -25.00 -9.94 18.96
C VAL A 10 -25.22 -9.21 17.65
N TYR A 11 -24.62 -8.03 17.51
CA TYR A 11 -24.52 -7.34 16.24
C TYR A 11 -23.55 -8.13 15.36
N ASP A 12 -24.03 -8.54 14.20
CA ASP A 12 -23.21 -9.06 13.12
C ASP A 12 -22.07 -8.09 12.82
N PHE A 13 -20.86 -8.62 12.81
CA PHE A 13 -19.65 -7.92 12.43
C PHE A 13 -19.67 -7.72 10.91
N ASP A 14 -20.01 -6.53 10.45
CA ASP A 14 -19.96 -6.15 9.03
C ASP A 14 -18.57 -5.54 8.71
N PRO A 15 -17.69 -6.20 7.92
CA PRO A 15 -16.29 -5.77 7.78
C PRO A 15 -16.05 -4.62 6.79
N ILE A 16 -17.08 -3.98 6.23
CA ILE A 16 -16.91 -3.23 4.96
C ILE A 16 -16.67 -1.71 5.09
N THR A 17 -16.78 -1.06 6.25
CA THR A 17 -16.58 0.41 6.32
C THR A 17 -15.79 0.91 7.53
N GLY A 18 -14.57 0.42 7.67
CA GLY A 18 -13.56 1.02 8.52
C GLY A 18 -12.19 0.70 7.96
N ASN A 19 -11.68 1.55 7.05
CA ASN A 19 -10.39 1.34 6.40
C ASN A 19 -9.31 1.10 7.45
N ILE A 20 -8.84 -0.15 7.52
CA ILE A 20 -7.70 -0.53 8.33
C ILE A 20 -6.48 0.12 7.65
N PRO A 21 -5.66 0.91 8.36
CA PRO A 21 -4.44 1.46 7.78
C PRO A 21 -3.57 0.34 7.21
N ALA A 22 -2.96 0.59 6.05
CA ALA A 22 -2.02 -0.37 5.45
C ALA A 22 -0.92 -0.74 6.45
N THR A 23 -0.44 0.26 7.22
CA THR A 23 0.44 0.04 8.36
C THR A 23 0.48 1.24 9.33
N LYS A 24 1.15 1.09 10.48
CA LYS A 24 1.49 2.19 11.39
C LYS A 24 2.96 2.54 11.23
N VAL A 25 3.30 3.83 11.31
CA VAL A 25 4.66 4.34 11.21
C VAL A 25 5.00 5.15 12.47
N GLU A 26 6.16 4.86 13.05
CA GLU A 26 6.79 5.64 14.09
C GLU A 26 7.70 6.70 13.45
N VAL A 27 7.46 7.97 13.74
CA VAL A 27 8.29 9.08 13.31
C VAL A 27 9.14 9.58 14.47
N THR A 28 10.46 9.49 14.28
CA THR A 28 11.49 10.12 15.11
C THR A 28 11.82 11.51 14.58
N VAL A 29 12.00 12.45 15.51
CA VAL A 29 12.42 13.82 15.21
C VAL A 29 13.74 14.13 15.92
N SER A 30 14.64 14.80 15.21
CA SER A 30 15.79 15.48 15.80
C SER A 30 16.11 16.75 15.04
N CYS A 31 16.85 17.68 15.66
CA CYS A 31 17.24 18.93 15.02
C CYS A 31 18.73 19.19 15.18
N ARG A 32 19.28 19.99 14.26
CA ARG A 32 20.67 20.45 14.29
C ARG A 32 20.72 21.96 14.11
N ASP A 33 21.61 22.61 14.86
CA ASP A 33 21.88 24.05 14.78
C ASP A 33 20.62 24.93 14.88
N LEU A 34 19.71 24.61 15.81
CA LEU A 34 18.53 25.43 16.06
C LEU A 34 18.90 26.89 16.38
N LEU A 35 17.97 27.80 16.07
CA LEU A 35 18.13 29.21 16.38
C LEU A 35 18.26 29.41 17.89
N ASP A 36 19.36 30.01 18.33
CA ASP A 36 19.52 30.41 19.73
C ASP A 36 18.72 31.69 20.01
N LYS A 37 17.80 31.62 20.97
CA LYS A 37 16.97 32.77 21.39
C LYS A 37 17.33 33.28 22.78
N ASP A 38 18.11 32.52 23.53
CA ASP A 38 18.50 32.85 24.89
C ASP A 38 19.73 33.77 24.93
N THR A 39 19.76 34.65 25.92
CA THR A 39 20.86 35.63 26.08
C THR A 39 22.01 35.08 26.92
N PHE A 40 21.74 34.08 27.78
CA PHE A 40 22.71 33.54 28.76
C PHE A 40 22.72 32.00 28.84
N SER A 41 21.92 31.32 28.03
CA SER A 41 21.78 29.85 27.88
C SER A 41 21.59 29.52 26.41
N LYS A 42 21.47 28.23 26.08
CA LYS A 42 20.90 27.77 24.80
C LYS A 42 19.43 27.48 25.03
N SER A 43 18.67 27.47 23.94
CA SER A 43 17.26 27.09 23.92
C SER A 43 16.94 25.72 24.55
N ASP A 44 15.71 25.61 25.04
CA ASP A 44 15.04 24.44 25.59
C ASP A 44 13.99 23.91 24.58
N PRO A 45 14.42 23.24 23.49
CA PRO A 45 13.54 22.91 22.37
C PRO A 45 12.43 21.92 22.69
N LEU A 46 11.25 22.21 22.13
CA LEU A 46 10.06 21.37 22.04
C LEU A 46 9.60 21.27 20.58
N CYS A 47 9.22 20.07 20.13
CA CYS A 47 8.59 19.85 18.83
C CYS A 47 7.08 19.62 18.99
N VAL A 48 6.30 20.27 18.12
CA VAL A 48 4.85 20.09 18.00
C VAL A 48 4.54 19.61 16.58
N LEU A 49 3.91 18.44 16.48
CA LEU A 49 3.42 17.90 15.21
C LEU A 49 1.97 18.32 15.00
N TYR A 50 1.67 18.83 13.81
CA TYR A 50 0.34 19.07 13.31
C TYR A 50 0.04 18.19 12.09
N THR A 51 -1.18 17.68 12.02
CA THR A 51 -1.72 16.98 10.84
C THR A 51 -2.79 17.83 10.18
N GLN A 52 -2.93 17.74 8.86
CA GLN A 52 -3.96 18.48 8.13
C GLN A 52 -5.15 17.58 7.79
N GLY A 53 -6.37 18.02 8.12
CA GLY A 53 -7.58 17.32 7.69
C GLY A 53 -7.76 17.40 6.17
N VAL A 54 -8.08 16.27 5.53
CA VAL A 54 -8.24 16.16 4.06
C VAL A 54 -9.34 17.10 3.55
N GLU A 55 -10.50 17.11 4.21
CA GLU A 55 -11.67 17.93 3.83
C GLU A 55 -11.55 19.39 4.25
N THR A 56 -11.18 19.64 5.51
CA THR A 56 -11.24 20.99 6.09
C THR A 56 -10.00 21.83 5.76
N LYS A 57 -8.91 21.18 5.33
CA LYS A 57 -7.57 21.77 5.22
C LYS A 57 -7.07 22.44 6.51
N GLN A 58 -7.72 22.18 7.64
CA GLN A 58 -7.34 22.72 8.94
C GLN A 58 -6.23 21.89 9.55
N TRP A 59 -5.23 22.59 10.08
CA TRP A 59 -4.18 21.99 10.89
C TRP A 59 -4.69 21.71 12.30
N ARG A 60 -4.44 20.50 12.78
CA ARG A 60 -4.76 20.08 14.15
C ARG A 60 -3.50 19.58 14.82
N GLU A 61 -3.30 19.99 16.06
CA GLU A 61 -2.20 19.49 16.87
C GLU A 61 -2.39 17.99 17.06
N PHE A 62 -1.40 17.21 16.62
CA PHE A 62 -1.37 15.77 16.79
C PHE A 62 -0.72 15.39 18.12
N GLY A 63 0.37 16.06 18.47
CA GLY A 63 1.03 15.88 19.76
C GLY A 63 2.33 16.65 19.88
N ARG A 64 2.94 16.56 21.06
CA ARG A 64 4.19 17.24 21.43
C ARG A 64 5.22 16.25 21.94
N THR A 65 6.50 16.51 21.67
CA THR A 65 7.62 15.78 22.30
C THR A 65 7.78 16.20 23.76
N GLU A 66 8.75 15.60 24.45
CA GLU A 66 9.36 16.22 25.62
C GLU A 66 10.16 17.48 25.25
N VAL A 67 10.50 18.26 26.29
CA VAL A 67 11.44 19.39 26.22
C VAL A 67 12.83 18.87 26.53
N ILE A 68 13.84 19.33 25.79
CA ILE A 68 15.24 19.00 26.07
C ILE A 68 15.98 20.27 26.48
N ASP A 69 16.51 20.28 27.70
CA ASP A 69 17.12 21.48 28.26
C ASP A 69 18.46 21.83 27.58
N ASN A 70 18.66 23.12 27.30
CA ASN A 70 19.92 23.76 26.96
C ASN A 70 20.67 23.13 25.78
N THR A 71 19.98 22.96 24.65
CA THR A 71 20.56 22.38 23.43
C THR A 71 20.02 22.99 22.14
N LEU A 72 20.92 23.18 21.17
CA LEU A 72 20.55 23.53 19.78
C LEU A 72 20.49 22.30 18.88
N ASN A 73 20.79 21.11 19.41
CA ASN A 73 20.87 19.86 18.68
C ASN A 73 20.05 18.75 19.37
N PRO A 74 18.73 18.94 19.59
CA PRO A 74 17.91 17.96 20.28
C PRO A 74 17.76 16.67 19.49
N ASP A 75 17.82 15.53 20.19
CA ASP A 75 17.39 14.22 19.72
C ASP A 75 16.23 13.76 20.60
N PHE A 76 15.00 13.83 20.08
CA PHE A 76 13.80 13.54 20.88
C PHE A 76 13.56 12.04 21.04
N VAL A 77 13.31 11.65 22.28
CA VAL A 77 12.94 10.31 22.71
C VAL A 77 11.49 10.02 22.33
N ARG A 78 10.55 10.94 22.59
CA ARG A 78 9.15 10.71 22.26
C ARG A 78 8.95 10.69 20.75
N LYS A 79 8.24 9.65 20.30
CA LYS A 79 7.96 9.41 18.89
C LYS A 79 6.50 9.69 18.56
N TYR A 80 6.22 9.99 17.29
CA TYR A 80 4.86 10.14 16.79
C TYR A 80 4.44 8.88 16.06
N ILE A 81 3.35 8.25 16.50
CA ILE A 81 2.80 7.04 15.86
C ILE A 81 1.65 7.46 14.96
N LEU A 82 1.83 7.33 13.64
CA LEU A 82 0.87 7.73 12.63
C LEU A 82 0.37 6.49 11.87
N ASP A 83 -0.89 6.52 11.45
CA ASP A 83 -1.40 5.60 10.44
C ASP A 83 -0.88 6.02 9.06
N TYR A 84 -0.39 5.07 8.26
CA TYR A 84 0.13 5.32 6.91
C TYR A 84 -0.76 4.70 5.84
N PHE A 85 -1.07 5.51 4.84
CA PHE A 85 -1.86 5.16 3.67
C PHE A 85 -1.08 5.58 2.42
N PHE A 86 -0.71 4.62 1.58
CA PHE A 86 0.07 4.90 0.36
C PHE A 86 -0.68 5.83 -0.58
N GLU A 87 -1.99 5.63 -0.65
CA GLU A 87 -2.95 6.26 -1.54
C GLU A 87 -3.45 7.64 -1.06
N GLU A 88 -2.95 8.15 0.07
CA GLU A 88 -3.35 9.44 0.64
C GLU A 88 -2.19 10.43 0.79
N LYS A 89 -2.44 11.70 0.45
CA LYS A 89 -1.50 12.80 0.73
C LYS A 89 -1.62 13.27 2.18
N GLN A 90 -0.83 12.67 3.04
CA GLN A 90 -0.85 12.94 4.49
C GLN A 90 0.09 14.10 4.86
N ASN A 91 -0.43 15.33 4.84
CA ASN A 91 0.35 16.54 5.13
C ASN A 91 0.68 16.68 6.63
N LEU A 92 1.95 16.95 6.92
CA LEU A 92 2.53 17.13 8.25
C LEU A 92 3.17 18.53 8.35
N ARG A 93 3.03 19.14 9.53
CA ARG A 93 3.75 20.37 9.89
C ARG A 93 4.40 20.20 11.26
N PHE A 94 5.69 20.46 11.33
CA PHE A 94 6.48 20.41 12.56
C PHE A 94 6.85 21.83 12.97
N ASP A 95 6.40 22.25 14.14
CA ASP A 95 6.72 23.56 14.72
C ASP A 95 7.66 23.35 15.91
N PHE A 96 8.69 24.20 16.03
CA PHE A 96 9.70 24.13 17.08
C PHE A 96 9.65 25.38 17.95
N TYR A 97 9.71 25.18 19.26
CA TYR A 97 9.61 26.24 20.27
C TYR A 97 10.72 26.12 21.31
N ASP A 98 11.13 27.25 21.84
CA ASP A 98 11.97 27.40 23.02
C ASP A 98 11.09 27.60 24.26
N VAL A 99 11.21 26.71 25.25
CA VAL A 99 10.25 26.65 26.36
C VAL A 99 10.68 27.54 27.52
N ASP A 100 10.23 28.80 27.50
CA ASP A 100 10.55 29.79 28.55
C ASP A 100 9.81 29.59 29.89
N SER A 101 8.78 28.74 29.94
CA SER A 101 7.91 28.61 31.11
C SER A 101 7.23 27.25 31.23
N LYS A 102 6.60 26.98 32.37
CA LYS A 102 5.81 25.76 32.59
C LYS A 102 4.40 25.78 31.96
N SER A 103 4.04 26.86 31.25
CA SER A 103 2.71 27.01 30.67
C SER A 103 2.56 26.07 29.46
N PRO A 104 1.44 25.36 29.25
CA PRO A 104 1.22 24.57 28.03
C PRO A 104 0.85 25.42 26.81
N ASP A 105 0.88 26.75 26.93
CA ASP A 105 0.40 27.71 25.93
C ASP A 105 1.57 28.14 25.05
N LEU A 106 1.53 27.74 23.78
CA LEU A 106 2.60 27.97 22.81
C LEU A 106 2.86 29.45 22.53
N SER A 107 1.90 30.34 22.83
CA SER A 107 2.09 31.79 22.67
C SER A 107 3.04 32.40 23.70
N LYS A 108 3.39 31.65 24.76
CA LYS A 108 4.31 32.05 25.81
C LYS A 108 5.71 31.44 25.64
N HIS A 109 5.99 30.88 24.47
CA HIS A 109 7.24 30.23 24.14
C HIS A 109 7.79 30.84 22.86
N ASP A 110 9.11 30.87 22.76
CA ASP A 110 9.79 31.50 21.65
C ASP A 110 9.81 30.60 20.41
N PHE A 111 9.24 31.05 19.30
CA PHE A 111 9.22 30.25 18.08
C PHE A 111 10.63 30.14 17.46
N LEU A 112 11.07 28.91 17.19
CA LEU A 112 12.39 28.59 16.65
C LEU A 112 12.36 28.35 15.13
N GLY A 113 11.27 27.78 14.62
CA GLY A 113 11.07 27.53 13.20
C GLY A 113 10.00 26.48 12.93
N GLN A 114 9.65 26.29 11.65
CA GLN A 114 8.70 25.27 11.19
C GLN A 114 9.17 24.57 9.91
N MET A 115 8.63 23.37 9.69
CA MET A 115 8.80 22.58 8.48
C MET A 115 7.49 21.95 8.02
N PHE A 116 7.30 21.84 6.71
CA PHE A 116 6.18 21.13 6.08
C PHE A 116 6.71 19.98 5.22
N CYS A 117 6.05 18.83 5.31
CA CYS A 117 6.30 17.67 4.47
C CYS A 117 5.05 16.80 4.40
N THR A 118 5.08 15.74 3.60
CA THR A 118 4.09 14.66 3.67
C THR A 118 4.68 13.47 4.44
N LEU A 119 3.84 12.61 5.01
CA LEU A 119 4.32 11.33 5.56
C LEU A 119 4.98 10.48 4.47
N GLY A 120 4.40 10.49 3.26
CA GLY A 120 4.95 9.88 2.04
C GLY A 120 6.39 10.30 1.75
N GLU A 121 6.69 11.60 1.84
CA GLU A 121 8.02 12.14 1.60
C GLU A 121 9.05 11.65 2.63
N ILE A 122 8.67 11.44 3.89
CA ILE A 122 9.57 10.87 4.91
C ILE A 122 9.86 9.40 4.60
N VAL A 123 8.82 8.60 4.34
CA VAL A 123 8.97 7.15 4.12
C VAL A 123 9.67 6.86 2.78
N GLY A 124 9.41 7.66 1.75
CA GLY A 124 9.99 7.56 0.41
C GLY A 124 11.41 8.13 0.29
N SER A 125 11.87 8.91 1.27
CA SER A 125 13.26 9.38 1.31
C SER A 125 14.24 8.20 1.50
N PRO A 126 15.49 8.30 1.01
CA PRO A 126 16.49 7.27 1.22
C PRO A 126 16.64 6.89 2.71
N ALA A 127 16.64 5.59 2.99
CA ALA A 127 16.62 5.04 4.36
C ALA A 127 15.41 5.46 5.23
N SER A 128 14.34 5.97 4.61
CA SER A 128 13.19 6.59 5.27
C SER A 128 13.58 7.74 6.20
N ARG A 129 14.63 8.49 5.80
CA ARG A 129 15.19 9.61 6.55
C ARG A 129 15.15 10.89 5.70
N LEU A 130 14.40 11.88 6.17
CA LEU A 130 14.26 13.18 5.54
C LEU A 130 15.00 14.26 6.33
N GLU A 131 15.78 15.09 5.65
CA GLU A 131 16.49 16.23 6.26
C GLU A 131 16.12 17.52 5.53
N LYS A 132 15.62 18.52 6.26
CA LYS A 132 15.18 19.80 5.68
C LYS A 132 15.51 21.01 6.56
N PRO A 133 15.83 22.17 5.97
CA PRO A 133 16.10 23.40 6.72
C PRO A 133 14.82 24.01 7.30
N LEU A 134 14.83 24.40 8.57
CA LEU A 134 13.69 25.07 9.21
C LEU A 134 13.47 26.47 8.63
N GLY A 135 12.20 26.83 8.46
CA GLY A 135 11.77 28.14 7.99
C GLY A 135 10.81 28.83 8.97
N GLY A 136 10.10 29.86 8.48
CA GLY A 136 9.07 30.56 9.27
C GLY A 136 9.53 31.86 9.93
N ILE A 137 10.84 32.14 9.96
CA ILE A 137 11.40 33.41 10.46
C ILE A 137 12.18 34.09 9.34
N GLN A 138 11.70 35.25 8.86
CA GLN A 138 12.32 35.95 7.74
C GLN A 138 13.76 36.38 8.07
N GLY A 139 14.69 36.07 7.16
CA GLY A 139 16.09 36.50 7.26
C GLY A 139 16.93 35.75 8.30
N LYS A 140 16.40 34.73 8.98
CA LYS A 140 17.15 33.92 9.96
C LYS A 140 17.35 32.49 9.46
N LYS A 141 18.49 31.90 9.83
CA LYS A 141 18.71 30.45 9.74
C LYS A 141 18.16 29.82 11.02
N CYS A 142 17.15 28.95 10.89
CA CYS A 142 16.45 28.35 12.02
C CYS A 142 16.99 26.97 12.43
N GLY A 143 18.05 26.49 11.77
CA GLY A 143 18.56 25.13 11.90
C GLY A 143 17.95 24.17 10.89
N THR A 144 18.19 22.88 11.11
CA THR A 144 17.75 21.78 10.25
C THR A 144 17.00 20.75 11.08
N VAL A 145 15.90 20.23 10.56
CA VAL A 145 15.20 19.08 11.13
C VAL A 145 15.57 17.81 10.38
N VAL A 146 15.74 16.73 11.14
CA VAL A 146 15.94 15.37 10.67
C VAL A 146 14.75 14.54 11.14
N LEU A 147 14.05 13.94 10.20
CA LEU A 147 12.91 13.06 10.43
C LEU A 147 13.29 11.65 9.99
N SER A 148 12.97 10.64 10.80
CA SER A 148 13.15 9.23 10.43
C SER A 148 11.85 8.48 10.67
N ALA A 149 11.42 7.67 9.71
CA ALA A 149 10.23 6.85 9.79
C ALA A 149 10.58 5.36 9.91
N GLU A 150 9.94 4.66 10.83
CA GLU A 150 10.03 3.22 10.98
C GLU A 150 8.63 2.60 11.03
N GLU A 151 8.41 1.57 10.21
CA GLU A 151 7.14 0.86 10.21
C GLU A 151 6.99 0.03 11.50
N LEU A 152 5.89 0.25 12.21
CA LEU A 152 5.50 -0.48 13.40
C LEU A 152 4.75 -1.76 13.03
N SER A 153 5.50 -2.79 12.63
CA SER A 153 4.93 -4.13 12.50
C SER A 153 5.22 -4.96 13.74
N ASN A 154 4.18 -5.34 14.48
CA ASN A 154 4.30 -6.35 15.53
C ASN A 154 4.35 -7.74 14.89
N CYS A 155 5.56 -8.24 14.60
CA CYS A 155 5.86 -9.53 13.96
C CYS A 155 5.38 -9.64 12.49
N ARG A 156 6.34 -9.59 11.55
CA ARG A 156 6.11 -9.77 10.10
C ARG A 156 6.19 -11.21 9.62
N ASP A 157 6.38 -12.13 10.55
CA ASP A 157 6.60 -13.52 10.18
C ASP A 157 5.28 -14.19 9.85
N SER A 158 5.29 -15.01 8.80
CA SER A 158 4.19 -15.86 8.39
C SER A 158 4.67 -17.30 8.40
N ALA A 159 3.92 -18.16 9.08
CA ALA A 159 4.20 -19.58 9.15
C ALA A 159 3.50 -20.29 7.99
N THR A 160 4.26 -20.74 7.00
CA THR A 160 3.73 -21.59 5.92
C THR A 160 3.79 -23.04 6.36
N MET A 161 2.64 -23.69 6.35
CA MET A 161 2.47 -25.04 6.87
C MET A 161 1.76 -25.92 5.86
N GLN A 162 2.14 -27.20 5.83
CA GLN A 162 1.41 -28.22 5.10
C GLN A 162 1.07 -29.35 6.06
N PHE A 163 -0.16 -29.85 5.98
CA PHE A 163 -0.63 -30.96 6.79
C PHE A 163 -1.19 -32.08 5.92
N CYS A 164 -1.15 -33.30 6.44
CA CYS A 164 -2.00 -34.39 5.99
C CYS A 164 -2.72 -35.02 7.16
N ALA A 165 -3.78 -35.78 6.87
CA ALA A 165 -4.41 -36.65 7.84
C ALA A 165 -4.43 -38.09 7.34
N ASN A 166 -4.65 -39.01 8.26
CA ASN A 166 -4.69 -40.44 8.00
C ASN A 166 -5.81 -41.09 8.82
N LYS A 167 -6.58 -41.96 8.16
CA LYS A 167 -7.69 -42.74 8.73
C LYS A 167 -8.70 -41.88 9.49
N LEU A 168 -9.07 -40.73 8.93
CA LEU A 168 -10.15 -39.92 9.48
C LEU A 168 -11.47 -40.72 9.55
N ASP A 169 -12.30 -40.40 10.54
CA ASP A 169 -13.62 -41.02 10.66
C ASP A 169 -14.52 -40.60 9.50
N LYS A 170 -15.06 -41.59 8.78
CA LYS A 170 -16.11 -41.40 7.78
C LYS A 170 -17.38 -40.85 8.43
N LYS A 171 -17.95 -39.76 7.91
CA LYS A 171 -19.28 -39.26 8.34
C LYS A 171 -20.36 -39.43 7.27
N ASP A 172 -20.01 -39.32 5.99
CA ASP A 172 -20.95 -39.53 4.90
C ASP A 172 -21.52 -40.96 4.76
N PHE A 173 -22.82 -41.02 4.42
CA PHE A 173 -23.50 -42.28 4.13
C PHE A 173 -23.06 -42.86 2.78
N PHE A 174 -22.99 -42.04 1.73
CA PHE A 174 -22.64 -42.42 0.35
C PHE A 174 -21.37 -41.71 -0.15
N GLY A 175 -20.21 -42.07 0.41
CA GLY A 175 -18.92 -41.48 0.07
C GLY A 175 -17.93 -41.69 1.19
N LYS A 176 -16.71 -41.19 1.09
CA LYS A 176 -15.88 -40.86 2.26
C LYS A 176 -16.13 -39.38 2.58
N SER A 177 -15.67 -38.95 3.75
CA SER A 177 -15.70 -37.55 4.15
C SER A 177 -15.00 -36.62 3.14
N ASP A 178 -15.40 -35.36 3.19
CA ASP A 178 -14.86 -34.18 2.54
C ASP A 178 -14.12 -33.29 3.59
N PRO A 179 -12.97 -33.74 4.15
CA PRO A 179 -12.38 -33.10 5.31
C PRO A 179 -11.77 -31.71 5.06
N PHE A 180 -11.92 -30.83 6.06
CA PHE A 180 -11.18 -29.57 6.20
C PHE A 180 -10.82 -29.29 7.67
N MET A 181 -9.85 -28.39 7.90
CA MET A 181 -9.41 -27.98 9.23
C MET A 181 -9.72 -26.50 9.50
N VAL A 182 -9.99 -26.18 10.77
CA VAL A 182 -10.12 -24.81 11.25
C VAL A 182 -9.15 -24.59 12.40
N PHE A 183 -8.31 -23.57 12.28
CA PHE A 183 -7.30 -23.20 13.27
C PHE A 183 -7.84 -22.07 14.16
N TYR A 184 -7.65 -22.21 15.46
CA TYR A 184 -8.06 -21.25 16.46
C TYR A 184 -6.91 -20.88 17.39
N ARG A 185 -6.75 -19.60 17.72
CA ARG A 185 -5.88 -19.11 18.79
C ARG A 185 -6.70 -18.92 20.06
N SER A 186 -6.17 -19.35 21.21
CA SER A 186 -6.74 -19.02 22.52
C SER A 186 -6.54 -17.53 22.88
N ASN A 187 -7.57 -16.88 23.39
CA ASN A 187 -7.54 -15.52 23.91
C ASN A 187 -7.29 -15.52 25.43
N GLU A 188 -6.97 -14.35 26.00
CA GLU A 188 -6.66 -14.21 27.44
C GLU A 188 -7.88 -14.48 28.34
N ASP A 189 -9.08 -14.26 27.82
CA ASP A 189 -10.35 -14.57 28.47
C ASP A 189 -10.77 -16.05 28.34
N GLY A 190 -9.92 -16.88 27.74
CA GLY A 190 -10.18 -18.30 27.50
C GLY A 190 -11.07 -18.60 26.29
N THR A 191 -11.52 -17.58 25.55
CA THR A 191 -12.23 -17.77 24.28
C THR A 191 -11.26 -18.14 23.15
N PHE A 192 -11.80 -18.45 21.97
CA PHE A 192 -11.01 -18.83 20.79
C PHE A 192 -11.36 -17.96 19.59
N THR A 193 -10.35 -17.50 18.86
CA THR A 193 -10.50 -16.73 17.62
C THR A 193 -10.06 -17.58 16.44
N ILE A 194 -10.82 -17.61 15.34
CA ILE A 194 -10.41 -18.29 14.10
C ILE A 194 -9.20 -17.57 13.50
N CYS A 195 -8.16 -18.32 13.17
CA CYS A 195 -6.97 -17.83 12.48
C CYS A 195 -6.96 -18.20 10.99
N HIS A 196 -7.48 -19.39 10.65
CA HIS A 196 -7.44 -19.91 9.28
C HIS A 196 -8.42 -21.08 9.08
N LYS A 197 -8.84 -21.30 7.83
CA LYS A 197 -9.60 -22.48 7.39
C LYS A 197 -9.00 -23.01 6.09
N THR A 198 -8.68 -24.29 6.04
CA THR A 198 -8.11 -24.94 4.84
C THR A 198 -9.17 -25.15 3.76
N GLU A 199 -8.73 -25.53 2.56
CA GLU A 199 -9.62 -26.05 1.54
C GLU A 199 -10.28 -27.38 1.94
N VAL A 200 -11.39 -27.70 1.26
CA VAL A 200 -12.12 -28.96 1.39
C VAL A 200 -11.53 -29.98 0.42
N VAL A 201 -11.05 -31.12 0.94
CA VAL A 201 -10.53 -32.21 0.10
C VAL A 201 -11.60 -33.29 -0.01
N LYS A 202 -12.17 -33.47 -1.22
CA LYS A 202 -13.35 -34.32 -1.39
C LYS A 202 -13.06 -35.82 -1.33
N ASN A 203 -13.99 -36.58 -0.75
CA ASN A 203 -14.12 -38.02 -0.79
C ASN A 203 -12.84 -38.77 -0.37
N THR A 204 -12.27 -38.38 0.77
CA THR A 204 -11.06 -38.99 1.32
C THR A 204 -11.06 -39.05 2.85
N LEU A 205 -10.42 -40.09 3.40
CA LEU A 205 -10.11 -40.19 4.84
C LEU A 205 -8.62 -39.91 5.11
N ASN A 206 -7.85 -39.63 4.05
CA ASN A 206 -6.43 -39.36 4.12
C ASN A 206 -6.09 -38.10 3.29
N PRO A 207 -6.65 -36.93 3.64
CA PRO A 207 -6.40 -35.70 2.91
C PRO A 207 -4.94 -35.28 3.02
N VAL A 208 -4.44 -34.68 1.95
CA VAL A 208 -3.23 -33.86 1.96
C VAL A 208 -3.69 -32.47 1.55
N TRP A 209 -3.64 -31.51 2.47
CA TRP A 209 -4.02 -30.14 2.18
C TRP A 209 -2.85 -29.43 1.48
N GLN A 210 -3.17 -28.41 0.67
CA GLN A 210 -2.16 -27.53 0.07
C GLN A 210 -1.40 -26.78 1.16
N PRO A 211 -0.14 -26.39 0.93
CA PRO A 211 0.56 -25.48 1.84
C PRO A 211 -0.19 -24.15 1.97
N PHE A 212 -0.33 -23.65 3.19
CA PHE A 212 -1.01 -22.37 3.47
C PHE A 212 -0.22 -21.53 4.49
N PRO A 213 -0.17 -20.19 4.32
CA PRO A 213 0.43 -19.29 5.29
C PRO A 213 -0.57 -18.86 6.38
N ILE A 214 -0.08 -18.69 7.61
CA ILE A 214 -0.80 -17.97 8.68
C ILE A 214 0.16 -16.98 9.33
N PRO A 215 -0.21 -15.69 9.48
CA PRO A 215 0.61 -14.72 10.23
C PRO A 215 0.91 -15.23 11.63
N VAL A 216 2.18 -15.17 12.06
CA VAL A 216 2.60 -15.66 13.39
C VAL A 216 1.85 -14.93 14.50
N ARG A 217 1.59 -13.63 14.34
CA ARG A 217 0.73 -12.86 15.25
C ARG A 217 -0.69 -13.42 15.33
N ALA A 218 -1.27 -13.85 14.22
CA ALA A 218 -2.60 -14.45 14.22
C ALA A 218 -2.60 -15.77 14.99
N LEU A 219 -1.55 -16.58 14.88
CA LEU A 219 -1.41 -17.85 15.61
C LEU A 219 -1.18 -17.68 17.10
N CYS A 220 -0.33 -16.74 17.52
CA CYS A 220 0.23 -16.75 18.87
C CYS A 220 0.27 -15.36 19.55
N ASN A 221 0.08 -14.28 18.80
CA ASN A 221 0.10 -12.89 19.28
C ASN A 221 1.31 -12.56 20.19
N GLY A 222 2.49 -13.05 19.82
CA GLY A 222 3.75 -12.85 20.57
C GLY A 222 4.03 -13.87 21.66
N ASP A 223 3.06 -14.68 22.06
CA ASP A 223 3.24 -15.78 23.02
C ASP A 223 3.36 -17.11 22.27
N PHE A 224 4.59 -17.57 22.05
CA PHE A 224 4.87 -18.78 21.27
C PHE A 224 4.38 -20.09 21.90
N ASP A 225 4.02 -20.06 23.18
CA ASP A 225 3.47 -21.20 23.91
C ASP A 225 1.93 -21.16 23.98
N ARG A 226 1.31 -20.12 23.42
CA ARG A 226 -0.15 -19.95 23.35
C ARG A 226 -0.81 -21.13 22.64
N THR A 227 -1.91 -21.60 23.22
CA THR A 227 -2.66 -22.75 22.72
C THR A 227 -3.30 -22.43 21.36
N ILE A 228 -2.97 -23.26 20.38
CA ILE A 228 -3.63 -23.32 19.09
C ILE A 228 -4.52 -24.57 19.11
N LYS A 229 -5.84 -24.39 18.97
CA LYS A 229 -6.79 -25.49 18.81
C LYS A 229 -7.05 -25.69 17.32
N VAL A 230 -7.03 -26.93 16.86
CA VAL A 230 -7.34 -27.30 15.48
C VAL A 230 -8.51 -28.26 15.48
N GLU A 231 -9.57 -27.90 14.77
CA GLU A 231 -10.76 -28.73 14.62
C GLU A 231 -10.83 -29.29 13.19
N VAL A 232 -11.18 -30.57 13.08
CA VAL A 232 -11.34 -31.27 11.82
C VAL A 232 -12.82 -31.56 11.60
N TYR A 233 -13.32 -31.19 10.43
CA TYR A 233 -14.72 -31.29 10.03
C TYR A 233 -14.87 -32.06 8.73
N ASP A 234 -16.05 -32.66 8.56
CA ASP A 234 -16.57 -33.12 7.28
C ASP A 234 -17.41 -32.00 6.64
N TRP A 235 -17.22 -31.69 5.37
CA TRP A 235 -17.98 -30.64 4.70
C TRP A 235 -19.33 -31.18 4.22
N ASP A 236 -20.38 -30.43 4.54
CA ASP A 236 -21.78 -30.72 4.18
C ASP A 236 -22.37 -29.54 3.41
N ARG A 237 -23.14 -29.84 2.37
CA ARG A 237 -23.69 -28.83 1.46
C ARG A 237 -24.71 -27.87 2.12
N ASP A 238 -25.36 -28.30 3.19
CA ASP A 238 -26.34 -27.51 3.94
C ASP A 238 -25.72 -26.61 5.02
N GLY A 239 -24.38 -26.63 5.16
CA GLY A 239 -23.64 -25.87 6.16
C GLY A 239 -23.56 -26.53 7.54
N SER A 240 -24.21 -27.69 7.75
CA SER A 240 -24.21 -28.42 9.03
C SER A 240 -23.00 -29.34 9.21
N HIS A 241 -21.81 -28.81 8.89
CA HIS A 241 -20.54 -29.55 8.83
C HIS A 241 -20.30 -30.49 10.00
N ASP A 242 -20.06 -31.76 9.69
CA ASP A 242 -20.00 -32.84 10.65
C ASP A 242 -18.65 -32.88 11.41
N PHE A 243 -18.65 -32.58 12.71
CA PHE A 243 -17.42 -32.56 13.51
C PHE A 243 -16.74 -33.95 13.61
N ILE A 244 -15.49 -34.05 13.14
CA ILE A 244 -14.69 -35.29 13.19
C ILE A 244 -13.97 -35.39 14.53
N GLY A 245 -13.26 -34.35 14.95
CA GLY A 245 -12.56 -34.24 16.23
C GLY A 245 -11.59 -33.06 16.25
N ASP A 246 -10.89 -32.87 17.37
CA ASP A 246 -9.95 -31.77 17.58
C ASP A 246 -8.63 -32.23 18.20
N PHE A 247 -7.62 -31.35 18.13
CA PHE A 247 -6.36 -31.44 18.86
C PHE A 247 -5.83 -30.05 19.20
N THR A 248 -4.83 -29.98 20.08
CA THR A 248 -4.17 -28.72 20.46
C THR A 248 -2.67 -28.78 20.23
N THR A 249 -2.07 -27.65 19.88
CA THR A 249 -0.62 -27.46 19.71
C THR A 249 -0.23 -26.04 20.10
N SER A 250 1.02 -25.63 19.84
CA SER A 250 1.49 -24.25 19.97
C SER A 250 2.44 -23.89 18.82
N TYR A 251 2.71 -22.60 18.63
CA TYR A 251 3.68 -22.17 17.63
C TYR A 251 5.05 -22.79 17.88
N ARG A 252 5.50 -22.86 19.14
CA ARG A 252 6.78 -23.48 19.52
C ARG A 252 6.88 -24.94 19.11
N GLU A 253 5.80 -25.71 19.25
CA GLU A 253 5.77 -27.12 18.83
C GLU A 253 5.77 -27.25 17.30
N LEU A 254 4.94 -26.48 16.61
CA LEU A 254 4.90 -26.44 15.15
C LEU A 254 6.26 -26.04 14.55
N ALA A 255 6.96 -25.07 15.16
CA ALA A 255 8.27 -24.59 14.75
C ALA A 255 9.40 -25.63 14.85
N ARG A 256 9.18 -26.78 15.50
CA ARG A 256 10.11 -27.92 15.46
C ARG A 256 10.09 -28.67 14.12
N GLY A 257 9.18 -28.30 13.21
CA GLY A 257 9.11 -28.86 11.86
C GLY A 257 8.59 -30.30 11.82
N GLN A 258 8.87 -31.00 10.72
CA GLN A 258 8.43 -32.38 10.56
C GLN A 258 9.15 -33.28 11.58
N SER A 259 8.40 -33.78 12.56
CA SER A 259 8.93 -34.67 13.59
C SER A 259 7.82 -35.55 14.17
N GLN A 260 8.21 -36.58 14.91
CA GLN A 260 7.27 -37.42 15.68
C GLN A 260 6.42 -36.62 16.69
N PHE A 261 6.86 -35.40 17.05
CA PHE A 261 6.15 -34.51 17.97
C PHE A 261 5.01 -33.74 17.29
N ASN A 262 5.00 -33.67 15.96
CA ASN A 262 3.94 -33.00 15.19
C ASN A 262 3.03 -34.00 14.46
N VAL A 263 2.70 -35.08 15.19
CA VAL A 263 1.67 -36.07 14.85
C VAL A 263 0.61 -36.01 15.94
N TYR A 264 -0.60 -35.60 15.59
CA TYR A 264 -1.68 -35.34 16.53
C TYR A 264 -2.80 -36.36 16.37
N GLU A 265 -3.22 -36.97 17.47
CA GLU A 265 -4.45 -37.77 17.49
C GLU A 265 -5.66 -36.84 17.44
N VAL A 266 -6.57 -37.09 16.50
CA VAL A 266 -7.81 -36.32 16.37
C VAL A 266 -8.84 -36.89 17.35
N ILE A 267 -9.28 -36.10 18.31
CA ILE A 267 -10.15 -36.58 19.39
C ILE A 267 -11.56 -36.02 19.26
N ASN A 268 -12.55 -36.91 19.20
CA ASN A 268 -13.95 -36.55 19.36
C ASN A 268 -14.39 -36.82 20.80
N THR A 269 -14.49 -35.78 21.61
CA THR A 269 -14.87 -35.88 23.03
C THR A 269 -16.20 -36.61 23.24
N LYS A 270 -17.21 -36.35 22.39
CA LYS A 270 -18.52 -37.03 22.43
C LYS A 270 -18.39 -38.53 22.15
N LYS A 271 -17.57 -38.96 21.18
CA LYS A 271 -17.32 -40.39 20.92
C LYS A 271 -16.51 -41.03 22.05
N LYS A 272 -15.49 -40.35 22.57
CA LYS A 272 -14.64 -40.84 23.68
C LYS A 272 -15.46 -41.12 24.94
N MET A 273 -16.42 -40.25 25.27
CA MET A 273 -17.33 -40.46 26.40
C MET A 273 -18.28 -41.66 26.18
N LYS A 274 -18.71 -41.91 24.93
CA LYS A 274 -19.69 -42.96 24.61
C LYS A 274 -19.08 -44.34 24.37
N LYS A 275 -17.83 -44.44 23.89
CA LYS A 275 -17.22 -45.69 23.43
C LYS A 275 -15.98 -46.04 24.28
N LYS A 276 -16.09 -47.09 25.10
CA LYS A 276 -15.00 -47.58 25.97
C LYS A 276 -13.69 -47.97 25.25
N LYS A 277 -13.74 -48.33 23.96
CA LYS A 277 -12.58 -48.72 23.14
C LYS A 277 -12.20 -47.66 22.09
N TYR A 278 -12.66 -46.42 22.24
CA TYR A 278 -12.29 -45.35 21.33
C TYR A 278 -10.82 -44.94 21.54
N ALA A 279 -10.04 -44.97 20.46
CA ALA A 279 -8.66 -44.47 20.45
C ALA A 279 -8.65 -43.01 19.94
N ASN A 280 -8.95 -42.82 18.66
CA ASN A 280 -9.00 -41.52 17.99
C ASN A 280 -9.94 -41.58 16.76
N SER A 281 -10.18 -40.43 16.13
CA SER A 281 -10.92 -40.25 14.88
C SER A 281 -9.96 -40.10 13.69
N GLY A 282 -8.78 -40.73 13.76
CA GLY A 282 -7.66 -40.53 12.84
C GLY A 282 -6.53 -39.70 13.43
N THR A 283 -5.50 -39.43 12.61
CA THR A 283 -4.33 -38.62 13.00
C THR A 283 -4.07 -37.52 11.98
N VAL A 284 -3.61 -36.37 12.44
CA VAL A 284 -3.12 -35.25 11.60
C VAL A 284 -1.60 -35.15 11.76
N THR A 285 -0.87 -34.89 10.69
CA THR A 285 0.60 -34.79 10.68
C THR A 285 1.03 -33.52 9.96
N LEU A 286 1.94 -32.76 10.58
CA LEU A 286 2.62 -31.63 9.95
C LEU A 286 3.69 -32.17 8.98
N LEU A 287 3.51 -31.88 7.69
CA LEU A 287 4.43 -32.28 6.62
C LEU A 287 5.57 -31.27 6.44
N SER A 288 5.27 -29.98 6.54
CA SER A 288 6.26 -28.91 6.44
C SER A 288 5.89 -27.73 7.31
N PHE A 289 6.91 -27.02 7.80
CA PHE A 289 6.78 -25.76 8.51
C PHE A 289 7.96 -24.87 8.10
N SER A 290 7.68 -23.73 7.50
CA SER A 290 8.65 -22.68 7.24
C SER A 290 8.14 -21.36 7.80
N VAL A 291 9.06 -20.56 8.31
CA VAL A 291 8.78 -19.19 8.73
C VAL A 291 9.45 -18.29 7.73
N GLU A 292 8.65 -17.46 7.09
CA GLU A 292 9.14 -16.46 6.15
C GLU A 292 8.71 -15.10 6.68
N SER A 293 9.66 -14.18 6.78
CA SER A 293 9.34 -12.79 7.03
C SER A 293 8.66 -12.23 5.78
N GLU A 294 7.42 -11.79 5.93
CA GLU A 294 6.72 -11.07 4.89
C GLU A 294 7.30 -9.67 4.78
N PHE A 295 7.80 -9.33 3.59
CA PHE A 295 8.26 -7.98 3.30
C PHE A 295 7.07 -7.11 2.92
N THR A 296 6.98 -5.94 3.53
CA THR A 296 5.96 -4.94 3.22
C THR A 296 6.42 -4.08 2.05
N PHE A 297 5.50 -3.31 1.47
CA PHE A 297 5.85 -2.34 0.43
C PHE A 297 6.94 -1.37 0.90
N LEU A 298 6.81 -0.85 2.13
CA LEU A 298 7.78 0.08 2.71
C LEU A 298 9.18 -0.53 2.92
N ASP A 299 9.30 -1.85 3.11
CA ASP A 299 10.61 -2.49 3.21
C ASP A 299 11.42 -2.35 1.92
N TYR A 300 10.75 -2.46 0.77
CA TYR A 300 11.42 -2.29 -0.53
C TYR A 300 11.78 -0.84 -0.79
N ILE A 301 10.89 0.10 -0.46
CA ILE A 301 11.16 1.54 -0.57
C ILE A 301 12.34 1.93 0.32
N LYS A 302 12.36 1.50 1.58
CA LYS A 302 13.48 1.70 2.52
C LYS A 302 14.77 1.05 2.02
N GLY A 303 14.65 -0.10 1.35
CA GLY A 303 15.75 -0.80 0.66
C GLY A 303 16.23 -0.10 -0.63
N GLY A 304 15.64 1.04 -1.01
CA GLY A 304 16.03 1.84 -2.16
C GLY A 304 15.40 1.43 -3.48
N THR A 305 14.30 0.67 -3.45
CA THR A 305 13.51 0.40 -4.67
C THR A 305 12.82 1.68 -5.11
N GLN A 306 12.98 2.04 -6.39
CA GLN A 306 12.38 3.23 -6.96
C GLN A 306 11.07 2.92 -7.68
N ILE A 307 10.10 3.82 -7.56
CA ILE A 307 8.86 3.77 -8.34
C ILE A 307 8.94 4.81 -9.44
N ASN A 308 9.11 4.33 -10.68
CA ASN A 308 9.15 5.17 -11.86
C ASN A 308 7.72 5.44 -12.35
N PHE A 309 7.33 6.71 -12.40
CA PHE A 309 6.00 7.10 -12.84
C PHE A 309 6.01 7.66 -14.27
N THR A 310 5.21 7.07 -15.16
CA THR A 310 5.01 7.54 -16.54
C THR A 310 3.56 7.93 -16.76
N VAL A 311 3.34 9.05 -17.45
CA VAL A 311 1.99 9.53 -17.77
C VAL A 311 1.76 9.44 -19.28
N ALA A 312 0.61 8.91 -19.69
CA ALA A 312 0.13 8.88 -21.06
C ALA A 312 -1.24 9.55 -21.14
N ILE A 313 -1.33 10.65 -21.89
CA ILE A 313 -2.55 11.44 -22.04
C ILE A 313 -3.13 11.21 -23.44
N ASP A 314 -4.42 10.93 -23.48
CA ASP A 314 -5.21 10.83 -24.71
C ASP A 314 -5.38 12.21 -25.37
N PHE A 315 -5.02 12.32 -26.64
CA PHE A 315 -5.20 13.51 -27.48
C PHE A 315 -6.09 13.20 -28.70
N THR A 316 -7.03 12.27 -28.56
CA THR A 316 -7.95 11.91 -29.64
C THR A 316 -9.06 12.94 -29.81
N ALA A 317 -9.65 12.98 -31.01
CA ALA A 317 -10.64 13.97 -31.43
C ALA A 317 -12.00 13.79 -30.72
N SER A 318 -12.27 12.64 -30.10
CA SER A 318 -13.46 12.41 -29.26
C SER A 318 -13.54 13.40 -28.09
N ASN A 319 -12.40 13.91 -27.63
CA ASN A 319 -12.30 14.94 -26.59
C ASN A 319 -12.83 16.33 -27.01
N GLY A 320 -13.12 16.55 -28.30
CA GLY A 320 -13.57 17.83 -28.84
C GLY A 320 -12.46 18.88 -28.95
N ASN A 321 -12.75 20.01 -29.60
CA ASN A 321 -11.76 21.06 -29.84
C ASN A 321 -11.37 21.78 -28.53
N PRO A 322 -10.07 21.80 -28.12
CA PRO A 322 -9.64 22.42 -26.85
C PRO A 322 -9.98 23.90 -26.69
N SER A 323 -10.31 24.61 -27.78
CA SER A 323 -10.76 26.00 -27.75
C SER A 323 -12.23 26.17 -27.37
N GLN A 324 -13.00 25.08 -27.32
CA GLN A 324 -14.42 25.08 -27.00
C GLN A 324 -14.63 24.63 -25.55
N SER A 325 -15.54 25.30 -24.83
CA SER A 325 -15.86 24.98 -23.44
C SER A 325 -16.47 23.60 -23.22
N THR A 326 -16.96 22.95 -24.29
CA THR A 326 -17.49 21.59 -24.27
C THR A 326 -16.41 20.51 -24.39
N SER A 327 -15.16 20.89 -24.70
CA SER A 327 -14.06 19.93 -24.80
C SER A 327 -13.59 19.45 -23.43
N LEU A 328 -13.24 18.17 -23.35
CA LEU A 328 -12.61 17.60 -22.16
C LEU A 328 -11.18 18.15 -21.92
N HIS A 329 -10.55 18.70 -22.96
CA HIS A 329 -9.26 19.41 -22.88
C HIS A 329 -9.40 20.93 -22.74
N TYR A 330 -10.60 21.46 -22.52
CA TYR A 330 -10.79 22.91 -22.42
C TYR A 330 -9.88 23.51 -21.33
N MET A 331 -9.09 24.51 -21.70
CA MET A 331 -8.18 25.21 -20.79
C MET A 331 -8.89 26.42 -20.16
N ASN A 332 -9.64 26.17 -19.09
CA ASN A 332 -10.26 27.22 -18.30
C ASN A 332 -9.20 27.94 -17.44
N PRO A 333 -9.12 29.29 -17.45
CA PRO A 333 -8.16 30.04 -16.64
C PRO A 333 -8.37 29.92 -15.12
N TYR A 334 -9.55 29.47 -14.67
CA TYR A 334 -9.92 29.40 -13.24
C TYR A 334 -10.04 27.98 -12.70
N GLN A 335 -10.11 26.96 -13.56
CA GLN A 335 -10.41 25.60 -13.16
C GLN A 335 -9.67 24.58 -14.02
N LEU A 336 -9.15 23.53 -13.38
CA LEU A 336 -8.54 22.41 -14.09
C LEU A 336 -9.61 21.58 -14.81
N ASN A 337 -9.29 21.10 -16.01
CA ASN A 337 -10.12 20.10 -16.69
C ASN A 337 -9.92 18.70 -16.09
N ALA A 338 -10.74 17.74 -16.51
CA ALA A 338 -10.73 16.39 -15.96
C ALA A 338 -9.36 15.69 -16.08
N TYR A 339 -8.66 15.88 -17.21
CA TYR A 339 -7.30 15.37 -17.41
C TYR A 339 -6.31 15.93 -16.39
N ALA A 340 -6.30 17.26 -16.24
CA ALA A 340 -5.40 17.93 -15.30
C ALA A 340 -5.73 17.59 -13.83
N MET A 341 -7.01 17.44 -13.49
CA MET A 341 -7.44 17.01 -12.16
C MET A 341 -7.01 15.57 -11.85
N ALA A 342 -7.23 14.63 -12.77
CA ALA A 342 -6.82 13.24 -12.63
C ALA A 342 -5.30 13.12 -12.51
N LEU A 343 -4.55 13.80 -13.38
CA LEU A 343 -3.09 13.86 -13.33
C LEU A 343 -2.60 14.37 -11.98
N LYS A 344 -3.17 15.48 -11.50
CA LYS A 344 -2.77 16.07 -10.22
C LYS A 344 -3.14 15.19 -9.03
N ALA A 345 -4.30 14.54 -9.06
CA ALA A 345 -4.76 13.66 -7.99
C ALA A 345 -3.81 12.46 -7.77
N VAL A 346 -3.45 11.77 -8.85
CA VAL A 346 -2.58 10.58 -8.80
C VAL A 346 -1.11 10.99 -8.66
N GLY A 347 -0.68 11.93 -9.50
CA GLY A 347 0.70 12.39 -9.58
C GLY A 347 1.21 13.01 -8.28
N GLU A 348 0.35 13.74 -7.55
CA GLU A 348 0.79 14.41 -6.32
C GLU A 348 1.20 13.45 -5.21
N ILE A 349 0.71 12.22 -5.23
CA ILE A 349 0.97 11.18 -4.23
C ILE A 349 2.16 10.33 -4.66
N ILE A 350 2.15 9.84 -5.91
CA ILE A 350 3.17 8.91 -6.38
C ILE A 350 4.56 9.55 -6.53
N GLN A 351 4.63 10.87 -6.78
CA GLN A 351 5.90 11.60 -6.89
C GLN A 351 6.75 11.62 -5.62
N ASP A 352 6.19 11.27 -4.46
CA ASP A 352 6.95 11.18 -3.20
C ASP A 352 7.79 9.90 -3.11
N TYR A 353 7.57 8.94 -4.01
CA TYR A 353 8.29 7.65 -4.10
C TYR A 353 9.25 7.59 -5.31
N ASP A 354 9.38 8.69 -6.03
CA ASP A 354 10.36 8.90 -7.08
C ASP A 354 11.44 9.87 -6.57
N SER A 355 12.70 9.45 -6.65
CA SER A 355 13.80 10.20 -6.04
C SER A 355 14.23 11.45 -6.81
N ASP A 356 14.11 11.44 -8.15
CA ASP A 356 14.54 12.57 -8.98
C ASP A 356 13.36 13.45 -9.44
N LYS A 357 12.13 12.93 -9.31
CA LYS A 357 10.88 13.57 -9.70
C LYS A 357 10.87 13.97 -11.17
N MET A 358 11.60 13.23 -12.00
CA MET A 358 11.63 13.38 -13.45
C MET A 358 10.72 12.33 -14.06
N PHE A 359 9.61 12.78 -14.65
CA PHE A 359 8.56 11.88 -15.13
C PHE A 359 8.44 11.91 -16.64
N PRO A 360 8.55 10.76 -17.34
CA PRO A 360 8.20 10.67 -18.74
C PRO A 360 6.73 11.03 -18.96
N ALA A 361 6.49 11.99 -19.84
CA ALA A 361 5.15 12.46 -20.17
C ALA A 361 4.88 12.25 -21.66
N LEU A 362 3.93 11.38 -21.96
CA LEU A 362 3.57 10.95 -23.31
C LEU A 362 2.14 11.39 -23.66
N GLY A 363 1.92 11.67 -24.94
CA GLY A 363 0.61 11.81 -25.55
C GLY A 363 0.37 10.72 -26.60
N PHE A 364 -0.88 10.42 -26.90
CA PHE A 364 -1.25 9.48 -27.96
C PHE A 364 -2.52 9.90 -28.70
N GLY A 365 -2.65 9.51 -29.98
CA GLY A 365 -3.86 9.74 -30.77
C GLY A 365 -3.95 11.10 -31.45
N ALA A 366 -2.82 11.77 -31.68
CA ALA A 366 -2.75 13.08 -32.32
C ALA A 366 -1.99 13.07 -33.64
N LYS A 367 -2.21 14.08 -34.47
CA LYS A 367 -1.33 14.42 -35.60
C LYS A 367 -0.29 15.42 -35.15
N LEU A 368 0.98 15.10 -35.36
CA LEU A 368 2.11 15.95 -34.96
C LEU A 368 2.52 16.89 -36.10
N PRO A 369 2.86 18.16 -35.80
CA PRO A 369 3.50 19.04 -36.76
C PRO A 369 4.95 18.60 -37.07
N PRO A 370 5.53 19.03 -38.20
CA PRO A 370 4.90 19.78 -39.29
C PRO A 370 4.18 18.90 -40.33
N GLU A 371 4.47 17.60 -40.41
CA GLU A 371 3.94 16.74 -41.48
C GLU A 371 2.51 16.25 -41.25
N GLY A 372 1.94 16.46 -40.06
CA GLY A 372 0.60 15.98 -39.71
C GLY A 372 0.52 14.46 -39.59
N ARG A 373 1.64 13.79 -39.28
CA ARG A 373 1.70 12.34 -39.09
C ARG A 373 0.93 11.95 -37.82
N VAL A 374 0.07 10.95 -37.94
CA VAL A 374 -0.62 10.36 -36.78
C VAL A 374 0.41 9.65 -35.90
N SER A 375 0.41 10.00 -34.62
CA SER A 375 1.21 9.34 -33.60
C SER A 375 0.33 8.79 -32.47
N HIS A 376 0.65 7.58 -32.05
CA HIS A 376 0.05 6.92 -30.89
C HIS A 376 1.02 6.89 -29.69
N GLU A 377 2.12 7.63 -29.78
CA GLU A 377 3.09 7.85 -28.71
C GLU A 377 3.98 9.03 -29.08
N PHE A 378 3.98 10.09 -28.28
CA PHE A 378 4.88 11.22 -28.48
C PHE A 378 5.16 11.95 -27.17
N PRO A 379 6.37 12.51 -26.98
CA PRO A 379 6.71 13.26 -25.78
C PRO A 379 5.90 14.57 -25.70
N LEU A 380 5.24 14.83 -24.57
CA LEU A 380 4.47 16.06 -24.38
C LEU A 380 5.35 17.31 -24.38
N ASN A 381 6.60 17.18 -23.92
CA ASN A 381 7.58 18.27 -23.92
C ASN A 381 8.20 18.53 -25.32
N GLY A 382 7.83 17.74 -26.33
CA GLY A 382 8.33 17.87 -27.71
C GLY A 382 9.75 17.35 -27.94
N ASN A 383 10.42 16.79 -26.92
CA ASN A 383 11.77 16.26 -27.03
C ASN A 383 11.76 14.73 -27.16
N LEU A 384 12.05 14.24 -28.38
CA LEU A 384 12.08 12.80 -28.70
C LEU A 384 13.19 12.03 -27.99
N GLU A 385 14.28 12.68 -27.61
CA GLU A 385 15.40 12.05 -26.92
C GLU A 385 15.20 12.03 -25.40
N ASN A 386 14.41 12.96 -24.88
CA ASN A 386 14.19 13.12 -23.43
C ASN A 386 12.73 13.52 -23.13
N PRO A 387 11.83 12.54 -22.91
CA PRO A 387 10.41 12.80 -22.60
C PRO A 387 10.17 13.27 -21.16
N TYR A 388 11.21 13.48 -20.34
CA TYR A 388 11.08 13.71 -18.92
C TYR A 388 10.69 15.16 -18.59
N CYS A 389 9.75 15.31 -17.66
CA CYS A 389 9.26 16.56 -17.11
C CYS A 389 9.60 16.66 -15.61
N ASN A 390 9.95 17.86 -15.15
CA ASN A 390 10.27 18.09 -13.74
C ASN A 390 8.98 18.24 -12.91
N GLY A 391 8.63 17.20 -12.14
CA GLY A 391 7.46 17.16 -11.29
C GLY A 391 6.14 17.18 -12.06
N ILE A 392 5.03 17.08 -11.31
CA ILE A 392 3.68 17.11 -11.88
C ILE A 392 3.35 18.45 -12.55
N GLU A 393 3.85 19.55 -11.98
CA GLU A 393 3.67 20.88 -12.58
C GLU A 393 4.38 20.99 -13.95
N GLY A 394 5.54 20.35 -14.12
CA GLY A 394 6.21 20.26 -15.42
C GLY A 394 5.45 19.42 -16.44
N ILE A 395 4.79 18.34 -16.01
CA ILE A 395 3.89 17.55 -16.88
C ILE A 395 2.69 18.40 -17.31
N LEU A 396 2.07 19.14 -16.38
CA LEU A 396 0.94 20.02 -16.68
C LEU A 396 1.31 21.12 -17.67
N GLU A 397 2.49 21.74 -17.51
CA GLU A 397 3.00 22.73 -18.47
C GLU A 397 3.19 22.11 -19.87
N ALA A 398 3.85 20.95 -19.96
CA ALA A 398 4.07 20.23 -21.20
C ALA A 398 2.75 19.81 -21.87
N TYR A 399 1.78 19.33 -21.09
CA TYR A 399 0.43 19.00 -21.55
C TYR A 399 -0.27 20.22 -22.18
N HIS A 400 -0.28 21.36 -21.50
CA HIS A 400 -0.88 22.59 -22.01
C HIS A 400 -0.18 23.13 -23.25
N GLN A 401 1.15 22.99 -23.34
CA GLN A 401 1.92 23.37 -24.51
C GLN A 401 1.60 22.46 -25.70
N SER A 402 1.58 21.14 -25.48
CA SER A 402 1.27 20.13 -26.49
C SER A 402 -0.12 20.34 -27.10
N LEU A 403 -1.13 20.65 -26.27
CA LEU A 403 -2.50 20.94 -26.74
C LEU A 403 -2.59 22.11 -27.74
N LYS A 404 -1.63 23.03 -27.74
CA LYS A 404 -1.59 24.17 -28.66
C LYS A 404 -0.92 23.85 -29.99
N THR A 405 -0.14 22.77 -30.05
CA THR A 405 0.72 22.45 -31.20
C THR A 405 0.23 21.25 -31.99
N VAL A 406 -0.35 20.25 -31.33
CA VAL A 406 -0.84 19.04 -31.99
C VAL A 406 -2.28 19.19 -32.48
N GLN A 407 -2.66 18.40 -33.49
CA GLN A 407 -4.05 18.29 -33.92
C GLN A 407 -4.65 17.00 -33.35
N LEU A 408 -5.71 17.12 -32.54
CA LEU A 408 -6.41 15.96 -32.00
C LEU A 408 -6.95 15.07 -33.13
N TYR A 409 -6.75 13.75 -33.02
CA TYR A 409 -7.08 12.81 -34.11
C TYR A 409 -7.49 11.43 -33.57
N GLY A 410 -7.03 10.33 -34.17
CA GLY A 410 -7.32 8.98 -33.72
C GLY A 410 -6.68 7.93 -34.64
N PRO A 411 -6.93 6.65 -34.39
CA PRO A 411 -7.74 6.08 -33.30
C PRO A 411 -7.07 6.17 -31.90
N THR A 412 -7.81 5.76 -30.87
CA THR A 412 -7.34 5.63 -29.49
C THR A 412 -6.66 4.28 -29.30
N ASN A 413 -5.33 4.26 -29.18
CA ASN A 413 -4.54 3.04 -29.10
C ASN A 413 -3.64 3.04 -27.86
N PHE A 414 -3.81 2.07 -26.95
CA PHE A 414 -2.99 1.98 -25.73
C PHE A 414 -1.77 1.09 -25.90
N ALA A 415 -1.80 0.12 -26.82
CA ALA A 415 -0.70 -0.83 -26.97
C ALA A 415 0.67 -0.15 -27.16
N PRO A 416 0.82 0.97 -27.90
CA PRO A 416 2.10 1.65 -28.03
C PRO A 416 2.67 2.11 -26.67
N VAL A 417 1.91 2.86 -25.89
CA VAL A 417 2.35 3.39 -24.59
C VAL A 417 2.56 2.28 -23.55
N VAL A 418 1.74 1.23 -23.56
CA VAL A 418 1.95 0.05 -22.68
C VAL A 418 3.25 -0.66 -23.05
N ASN A 419 3.49 -0.91 -24.34
CA ASN A 419 4.73 -1.53 -24.81
C ASN A 419 5.96 -0.64 -24.58
N HIS A 420 5.81 0.69 -24.59
CA HIS A 420 6.87 1.61 -24.21
C HIS A 420 7.36 1.33 -22.81
N VAL A 421 6.48 1.41 -21.81
CA VAL A 421 6.84 1.19 -20.40
C VAL A 421 7.31 -0.26 -20.18
N ALA A 422 6.67 -1.23 -20.82
CA ALA A 422 7.08 -2.64 -20.74
C ALA A 422 8.54 -2.86 -21.23
N ARG A 423 9.04 -2.09 -22.20
CA ARG A 423 10.45 -2.20 -22.64
C ARG A 423 11.42 -1.77 -21.53
N TYR A 424 11.11 -0.72 -20.79
CA TYR A 424 11.94 -0.27 -19.67
C TYR A 424 11.86 -1.25 -18.49
N ALA A 425 10.64 -1.70 -18.15
CA ALA A 425 10.43 -2.71 -17.12
C ALA A 425 11.12 -4.05 -17.44
N ALA A 426 11.21 -4.42 -18.72
CA ALA A 426 11.93 -5.62 -19.14
C ALA A 426 13.46 -5.50 -18.98
N ALA A 427 14.01 -4.28 -19.01
CA ALA A 427 15.44 -4.05 -18.88
C ALA A 427 15.95 -4.13 -17.42
N VAL A 428 15.07 -3.91 -16.44
CA VAL A 428 15.43 -3.90 -15.01
C VAL A 428 14.44 -4.75 -14.23
N GLN A 429 14.83 -6.00 -13.90
CA GLN A 429 13.96 -6.98 -13.24
C GLN A 429 14.52 -7.48 -11.90
N ASP A 430 15.62 -6.89 -11.41
CA ASP A 430 16.27 -7.23 -10.14
C ASP A 430 15.53 -6.71 -8.90
N GLY A 431 14.45 -5.94 -9.11
CA GLY A 431 13.64 -5.35 -8.06
C GLY A 431 14.09 -3.97 -7.61
N SER A 432 15.14 -3.40 -8.23
CA SER A 432 15.58 -2.02 -7.93
C SER A 432 14.60 -0.96 -8.44
N GLN A 433 13.79 -1.30 -9.45
CA GLN A 433 12.85 -0.39 -10.10
C GLN A 433 11.51 -1.07 -10.36
N TYR A 434 10.44 -0.33 -10.15
CA TYR A 434 9.08 -0.71 -10.49
C TYR A 434 8.41 0.42 -11.27
N PHE A 435 7.64 0.10 -12.31
CA PHE A 435 7.13 1.09 -13.25
C PHE A 435 5.61 1.22 -13.15
N VAL A 436 5.11 2.44 -13.00
CA VAL A 436 3.68 2.73 -12.95
C VAL A 436 3.32 3.61 -14.13
N LEU A 437 2.45 3.11 -15.01
CA LEU A 437 1.92 3.84 -16.17
C LEU A 437 0.51 4.37 -15.85
N LEU A 438 0.33 5.69 -15.79
CA LEU A 438 -0.99 6.32 -15.76
C LEU A 438 -1.45 6.64 -17.18
N ILE A 439 -2.56 6.05 -17.61
CA ILE A 439 -3.27 6.37 -18.86
C ILE A 439 -4.52 7.18 -18.48
N ILE A 440 -4.69 8.37 -19.07
CA ILE A 440 -5.92 9.16 -18.93
C ILE A 440 -6.57 9.23 -20.31
N THR A 441 -7.85 8.85 -20.41
CA THR A 441 -8.57 8.65 -21.68
C THR A 441 -10.05 8.95 -21.55
N ASP A 442 -10.73 9.27 -22.66
CA ASP A 442 -12.17 9.51 -22.69
C ASP A 442 -13.04 8.30 -23.05
N GLY A 443 -12.46 7.11 -23.23
CA GLY A 443 -13.19 5.86 -23.01
C GLY A 443 -13.39 4.90 -24.18
N VAL A 444 -12.87 5.15 -25.38
CA VAL A 444 -13.03 4.20 -26.50
C VAL A 444 -11.67 3.68 -26.95
N ILE A 445 -11.31 2.44 -26.59
CA ILE A 445 -10.09 1.79 -27.09
C ILE A 445 -10.33 1.14 -28.46
N SER A 446 -9.46 1.42 -29.42
CA SER A 446 -9.57 0.88 -30.79
C SER A 446 -8.68 -0.34 -31.04
N ASP A 447 -7.62 -0.53 -30.26
CA ASP A 447 -6.64 -1.61 -30.38
C ASP A 447 -6.76 -2.65 -29.26
N MET A 448 -7.98 -2.98 -28.85
CA MET A 448 -8.26 -3.87 -27.71
C MET A 448 -7.45 -5.17 -27.72
N ALA A 449 -7.35 -5.84 -28.87
CA ALA A 449 -6.62 -7.11 -28.99
C ALA A 449 -5.11 -6.93 -28.73
N GLN A 450 -4.52 -5.87 -29.29
CA GLN A 450 -3.11 -5.52 -29.13
C GLN A 450 -2.83 -5.04 -27.69
N THR A 451 -3.76 -4.32 -27.09
CA THR A 451 -3.67 -3.85 -25.70
C THR A 451 -3.74 -5.02 -24.72
N LYS A 452 -4.66 -5.97 -24.90
CA LYS A 452 -4.66 -7.23 -24.13
C LYS A 452 -3.36 -8.01 -24.29
N GLU A 453 -2.83 -8.10 -25.50
CA GLU A 453 -1.53 -8.74 -25.75
C GLU A 453 -0.39 -8.02 -25.03
N ALA A 454 -0.36 -6.68 -25.06
CA ALA A 454 0.63 -5.88 -24.35
C ALA A 454 0.53 -6.05 -22.83
N ILE A 455 -0.68 -6.05 -22.27
CA ILE A 455 -0.92 -6.27 -20.83
C ILE A 455 -0.52 -7.67 -20.40
N VAL A 456 -0.93 -8.71 -21.13
CA VAL A 456 -0.53 -10.11 -20.83
C VAL A 456 0.99 -10.29 -20.89
N ASN A 457 1.66 -9.59 -21.80
CA ASN A 457 3.13 -9.59 -21.88
C ASN A 457 3.78 -8.73 -20.80
N GLY A 458 3.14 -7.66 -20.35
CA GLY A 458 3.57 -6.79 -19.27
C GLY A 458 3.37 -7.41 -17.88
N ALA A 459 2.37 -8.28 -17.72
CA ALA A 459 2.01 -8.92 -16.44
C ALA A 459 3.08 -9.83 -15.84
N LYS A 460 4.19 -10.08 -16.55
CA LYS A 460 5.38 -10.80 -16.04
C LYS A 460 6.50 -9.85 -15.57
N LEU A 461 6.40 -8.56 -15.88
CA LEU A 461 7.39 -7.50 -15.64
C LEU A 461 7.09 -6.70 -14.36
N PRO A 462 8.04 -5.91 -13.83
CA PRO A 462 7.83 -5.01 -12.69
C PRO A 462 7.05 -3.76 -13.11
N MET A 463 5.79 -3.92 -13.50
CA MET A 463 4.96 -2.78 -13.87
C MET A 463 3.49 -2.94 -13.49
N SER A 464 2.86 -1.79 -13.23
CA SER A 464 1.42 -1.60 -13.06
C SER A 464 0.92 -0.54 -14.03
N ILE A 465 -0.37 -0.60 -14.36
CA ILE A 465 -1.06 0.28 -15.29
C ILE A 465 -2.30 0.81 -14.58
N ILE A 466 -2.42 2.11 -14.52
CA ILE A 466 -3.60 2.81 -14.02
C ILE A 466 -4.31 3.41 -15.23
N ILE A 467 -5.61 3.21 -15.34
CA ILE A 467 -6.45 3.81 -16.38
C ILE A 467 -7.51 4.68 -15.71
N VAL A 468 -7.46 5.99 -15.97
CA VAL A 468 -8.49 6.93 -15.52
C VAL A 468 -9.36 7.34 -16.69
N GLY A 469 -10.63 6.94 -16.63
CA GLY A 469 -11.64 7.30 -17.62
C GLY A 469 -12.27 8.66 -17.34
N VAL A 470 -12.16 9.63 -18.26
CA VAL A 470 -12.77 10.96 -18.13
C VAL A 470 -13.95 11.14 -19.08
N GLY A 471 -14.85 12.06 -18.75
CA GLY A 471 -16.03 12.33 -19.58
C GLY A 471 -17.20 11.36 -19.33
N GLN A 472 -18.03 11.19 -20.34
CA GLN A 472 -19.35 10.52 -20.24
C GLN A 472 -19.47 9.30 -21.16
N ALA A 473 -18.37 8.78 -21.71
CA ALA A 473 -18.41 7.58 -22.53
C ALA A 473 -18.77 6.34 -21.71
N GLU A 474 -19.08 5.26 -22.42
CA GLU A 474 -19.20 3.92 -21.83
C GLU A 474 -17.81 3.30 -21.70
N PHE A 475 -17.51 2.73 -20.53
CA PHE A 475 -16.18 2.22 -20.19
C PHE A 475 -16.12 0.69 -20.08
N ASP A 476 -17.05 -0.04 -20.69
CA ASP A 476 -17.11 -1.51 -20.65
C ASP A 476 -15.78 -2.17 -21.05
N ALA A 477 -15.10 -1.59 -22.04
CA ALA A 477 -13.78 -2.01 -22.48
C ALA A 477 -12.72 -1.90 -21.38
N MET A 478 -12.76 -0.84 -20.57
CA MET A 478 -11.79 -0.62 -19.52
C MET A 478 -12.07 -1.50 -18.30
N VAL A 479 -13.35 -1.75 -18.00
CA VAL A 479 -13.76 -2.76 -17.00
C VAL A 479 -13.27 -4.16 -17.41
N GLU A 480 -13.32 -4.50 -18.70
CA GLU A 480 -12.73 -5.75 -19.19
C GLU A 480 -11.20 -5.80 -19.02
N LEU A 481 -10.52 -4.65 -19.10
CA LEU A 481 -9.08 -4.55 -18.89
C LEU A 481 -8.68 -4.56 -17.41
N ASP A 482 -9.58 -4.30 -16.47
CA ASP A 482 -9.27 -4.21 -15.04
C ASP A 482 -8.82 -5.56 -14.46
N GLY A 483 -9.39 -6.66 -14.95
CA GLY A 483 -8.93 -8.01 -14.60
C GLY A 483 -9.44 -8.58 -13.28
N ASP A 484 -10.17 -7.77 -12.48
CA ASP A 484 -10.78 -8.13 -11.19
C ASP A 484 -11.70 -9.36 -11.28
N ASP A 485 -12.68 -9.32 -12.19
CA ASP A 485 -13.64 -10.41 -12.37
C ASP A 485 -13.04 -11.58 -13.16
N ILE A 486 -12.34 -11.25 -14.25
CA ILE A 486 -11.81 -12.22 -15.21
C ILE A 486 -10.38 -11.83 -15.57
N ARG A 487 -9.43 -12.69 -15.18
CA ARG A 487 -8.01 -12.57 -15.53
C ARG A 487 -7.85 -12.39 -17.05
N ILE A 488 -7.22 -11.29 -17.45
CA ILE A 488 -7.02 -10.95 -18.87
C ILE A 488 -6.27 -12.07 -19.58
N SER A 489 -6.69 -12.37 -20.80
CA SER A 489 -6.03 -13.32 -21.68
C SER A 489 -5.88 -12.80 -23.10
N SER A 490 -4.84 -13.28 -23.78
CA SER A 490 -4.61 -13.01 -25.20
C SER A 490 -3.98 -14.23 -25.85
N ARG A 491 -4.54 -14.65 -27.01
CA ARG A 491 -4.08 -15.80 -27.79
C ARG A 491 -3.91 -17.09 -26.96
N GLY A 492 -4.82 -17.33 -26.01
CA GLY A 492 -4.82 -18.51 -25.15
C GLY A 492 -3.82 -18.47 -23.98
N LYS A 493 -3.11 -17.35 -23.79
CA LYS A 493 -2.24 -17.12 -22.62
C LYS A 493 -2.94 -16.19 -21.64
N LEU A 494 -3.00 -16.60 -20.37
CA LEU A 494 -3.47 -15.78 -19.25
C LEU A 494 -2.36 -14.88 -18.72
N ALA A 495 -2.72 -13.67 -18.26
CA ALA A 495 -1.81 -12.80 -17.51
C ALA A 495 -1.35 -13.50 -16.21
N GLU A 496 -0.06 -13.41 -15.88
CA GLU A 496 0.53 -14.05 -14.68
C GLU A 496 0.01 -13.42 -13.38
N ARG A 497 -0.35 -12.13 -13.42
CA ARG A 497 -0.77 -11.29 -12.29
C ARG A 497 -1.78 -10.27 -12.76
N ASP A 498 -2.52 -9.67 -11.84
CA ASP A 498 -3.18 -8.40 -12.14
C ASP A 498 -2.18 -7.26 -12.16
N ILE A 499 -2.34 -6.36 -13.13
CA ILE A 499 -1.50 -5.18 -13.25
C ILE A 499 -2.29 -3.96 -13.74
N VAL A 500 -3.61 -4.05 -13.92
CA VAL A 500 -4.42 -2.92 -14.39
C VAL A 500 -5.34 -2.50 -13.25
N GLN A 501 -5.49 -1.19 -13.08
CA GLN A 501 -6.55 -0.62 -12.25
C GLN A 501 -7.32 0.38 -13.10
N PHE A 502 -8.63 0.21 -13.25
CA PHE A 502 -9.50 1.15 -13.95
C PHE A 502 -10.41 1.91 -12.99
N VAL A 503 -10.45 3.24 -13.16
CA VAL A 503 -11.34 4.09 -12.39
C VAL A 503 -12.00 5.15 -13.28
N PRO A 504 -13.35 5.20 -13.35
CA PRO A 504 -14.06 6.28 -14.02
C PRO A 504 -14.08 7.55 -13.15
N PHE A 505 -13.41 8.61 -13.60
CA PHE A 505 -13.28 9.87 -12.87
C PHE A 505 -14.64 10.52 -12.51
N ARG A 506 -15.67 10.30 -13.34
CA ARG A 506 -17.01 10.86 -13.15
C ARG A 506 -17.67 10.41 -11.84
N ASP A 507 -17.30 9.26 -11.30
CA ASP A 507 -17.90 8.69 -10.09
C ASP A 507 -17.43 9.43 -8.81
N TYR A 508 -16.36 10.21 -8.93
CA TYR A 508 -15.76 10.97 -7.83
C TYR A 508 -16.04 12.45 -7.89
N MET A 509 -16.62 12.95 -8.99
CA MET A 509 -16.95 14.36 -9.13
C MET A 509 -18.15 14.72 -8.26
N ASP A 510 -17.91 15.47 -7.19
CA ASP A 510 -18.98 15.96 -6.33
C ASP A 510 -19.84 17.03 -7.05
N ARG A 511 -21.17 16.88 -6.97
CA ARG A 511 -22.15 17.86 -7.46
C ARG A 511 -22.05 19.21 -6.75
N THR A 512 -21.42 19.27 -5.57
CA THR A 512 -21.19 20.51 -4.83
C THR A 512 -19.98 21.32 -5.31
N GLY A 513 -19.13 20.77 -6.19
CA GLY A 513 -17.96 21.45 -6.73
C GLY A 513 -16.71 21.42 -5.84
N ASN A 514 -16.69 20.61 -4.78
CA ASN A 514 -15.47 20.43 -3.97
C ASN A 514 -14.47 19.49 -4.66
N HIS A 515 -13.66 20.05 -5.56
CA HIS A 515 -12.67 19.31 -6.34
C HIS A 515 -11.61 18.61 -5.48
N VAL A 516 -11.29 19.15 -4.31
CA VAL A 516 -10.25 18.60 -3.43
C VAL A 516 -10.65 17.22 -2.91
N LEU A 517 -11.89 17.07 -2.46
CA LEU A 517 -12.39 15.78 -1.95
C LEU A 517 -12.56 14.77 -3.09
N SER A 518 -13.00 15.26 -4.25
CA SER A 518 -13.11 14.46 -5.47
C SER A 518 -11.75 13.86 -5.87
N MET A 519 -10.70 14.67 -5.87
CA MET A 519 -9.33 14.22 -6.17
C MET A 519 -8.79 13.24 -5.12
N ALA A 520 -9.04 13.49 -3.83
CA ALA A 520 -8.58 12.59 -2.77
C ALA A 520 -9.22 11.20 -2.87
N ARG A 521 -10.53 11.12 -3.16
CA ARG A 521 -11.23 9.84 -3.34
C ARG A 521 -10.79 9.12 -4.61
N LEU A 522 -10.58 9.84 -5.72
CA LEU A 522 -10.02 9.25 -6.94
C LEU A 522 -8.66 8.61 -6.64
N ALA A 523 -7.75 9.39 -6.05
CA ALA A 523 -6.38 8.92 -5.80
C ALA A 523 -6.36 7.70 -4.88
N LYS A 524 -7.26 7.68 -3.90
CA LYS A 524 -7.46 6.55 -2.99
C LYS A 524 -7.76 5.26 -3.74
N ASP A 525 -8.80 5.25 -4.57
CA ASP A 525 -9.21 4.03 -5.26
C ASP A 525 -8.23 3.64 -6.37
N VAL A 526 -7.62 4.62 -7.04
CA VAL A 526 -6.63 4.40 -8.11
C VAL A 526 -5.32 3.80 -7.59
N LEU A 527 -4.85 4.23 -6.42
CA LEU A 527 -3.52 3.85 -5.90
C LEU A 527 -3.58 2.70 -4.90
N ALA A 528 -4.76 2.32 -4.42
CA ALA A 528 -4.94 1.28 -3.40
C ALA A 528 -4.28 -0.06 -3.78
N GLU A 529 -4.31 -0.44 -5.06
CA GLU A 529 -3.81 -1.75 -5.50
C GLU A 529 -2.31 -1.80 -5.77
N ILE A 530 -1.66 -0.64 -5.96
CA ILE A 530 -0.26 -0.60 -6.40
C ILE A 530 0.68 -1.32 -5.42
N PRO A 531 0.57 -1.14 -4.08
CA PRO A 531 1.37 -1.89 -3.12
C PRO A 531 1.22 -3.41 -3.25
N ASP A 532 -0.01 -3.90 -3.45
CA ASP A 532 -0.27 -5.34 -3.55
C ASP A 532 0.21 -5.93 -4.89
N GLN A 533 0.00 -5.22 -6.00
CA GLN A 533 0.54 -5.59 -7.31
C GLN A 533 2.07 -5.64 -7.29
N PHE A 534 2.70 -4.65 -6.64
CA PHE A 534 4.14 -4.59 -6.42
C PHE A 534 4.65 -5.80 -5.60
N ILE A 535 4.02 -6.07 -4.45
CA ILE A 535 4.43 -7.17 -3.56
C ILE A 535 4.20 -8.52 -4.23
N SER A 536 3.11 -8.67 -4.98
CA SER A 536 2.82 -9.85 -5.80
C SER A 536 3.95 -10.11 -6.81
N TYR A 537 4.44 -9.08 -7.50
CA TYR A 537 5.60 -9.20 -8.38
C TYR A 537 6.85 -9.67 -7.63
N MET A 538 7.25 -8.96 -6.56
CA MET A 538 8.48 -9.25 -5.84
C MET A 538 8.48 -10.67 -5.26
N LYS A 539 7.36 -11.08 -4.65
CA LYS A 539 7.15 -12.44 -4.13
C LYS A 539 7.24 -13.49 -5.25
N SER A 540 6.56 -13.27 -6.38
CA SER A 540 6.57 -14.22 -7.51
C SER A 540 7.97 -14.45 -8.12
N ARG A 541 8.88 -13.48 -7.95
CA ARG A 541 10.27 -13.55 -8.42
C ARG A 541 11.27 -13.90 -7.33
N GLY A 542 10.83 -14.09 -6.08
CA GLY A 542 11.72 -14.37 -4.95
C GLY A 542 12.67 -13.21 -4.63
N ILE A 543 12.31 -12.00 -5.03
CA ILE A 543 13.08 -10.78 -4.75
C ILE A 543 12.85 -10.42 -3.29
N LYS A 544 13.93 -10.02 -2.61
CA LYS A 544 13.89 -9.54 -1.23
C LYS A 544 14.34 -8.07 -1.19
N PRO A 545 13.83 -7.25 -0.26
CA PRO A 545 14.30 -5.89 -0.12
C PRO A 545 15.79 -5.89 0.26
N ASN A 546 16.51 -4.89 -0.23
CA ASN A 546 17.91 -4.70 0.18
C ASN A 546 17.98 -4.38 1.68
N PRO A 547 19.09 -4.72 2.35
CA PRO A 547 19.31 -4.29 3.72
C PRO A 547 19.21 -2.77 3.82
N ALA A 548 18.56 -2.28 4.89
CA ALA A 548 18.57 -0.85 5.18
C ALA A 548 20.03 -0.35 5.27
N PRO A 549 20.35 0.85 4.76
CA PRO A 549 21.66 1.45 4.97
C PRO A 549 22.00 1.47 6.48
N PRO A 550 23.28 1.28 6.86
CA PRO A 550 23.66 1.29 8.27
C PRO A 550 23.21 2.60 8.93
N PRO A 551 22.76 2.56 10.20
CA PRO A 551 22.34 3.76 10.91
C PRO A 551 23.48 4.77 10.94
N TYR A 552 23.16 6.03 10.64
CA TYR A 552 24.12 7.12 10.66
C TYR A 552 24.74 7.26 12.06
N THR A 553 26.03 6.96 12.18
CA THR A 553 26.85 7.42 13.31
C THR A 553 27.20 8.89 13.10
N PRO A 554 26.79 9.81 13.99
CA PRO A 554 27.26 11.19 13.95
C PRO A 554 28.80 11.22 13.98
N PRO A 555 29.46 12.13 13.24
CA PRO A 555 30.87 12.38 13.41
C PRO A 555 31.13 12.68 14.89
N GLY A 556 31.86 11.79 15.57
CA GLY A 556 32.23 12.00 16.96
C GLY A 556 33.03 13.30 17.07
N HIS A 557 32.56 14.23 17.89
CA HIS A 557 33.37 15.39 18.25
C HIS A 557 34.61 14.89 18.99
N THR A 558 35.77 14.96 18.32
CA THR A 558 37.06 14.90 19.00
C THR A 558 37.12 16.09 19.94
N HIS A 559 36.87 15.86 21.22
CA HIS A 559 37.23 16.79 22.28
C HIS A 559 38.75 16.94 22.24
N HIS A 560 39.22 17.99 21.58
CA HIS A 560 40.55 18.52 21.84
C HIS A 560 40.51 19.17 23.22
N THR A 561 40.78 18.37 24.25
CA THR A 561 41.24 18.89 25.53
C THR A 561 42.61 19.52 25.29
N GLN A 562 42.65 20.86 25.17
CA GLN A 562 43.89 21.60 25.35
C GLN A 562 44.26 21.52 26.83
N ILE A 563 45.44 20.96 27.10
CA ILE A 563 46.23 21.24 28.31
C ILE A 563 47.18 22.38 27.95
#